data_AF-A0A819DG57-F1
#
_entry.id   AF-A0A819DG57-F1
#
_cell.length_a   1.000
_cell.length_b   1.000
_cell.length_c   1.000
_cell.angle_alpha   90.00
_cell.angle_beta   90.00
_cell.angle_gamma   90.00
#
_symmetry.space_group_name_H-M   'P 1'
#
loop_
_entity.id
_entity.type
_entity.pdbx_description
1 polymer ?
#
loop_
_entity_poly.entity_id
_entity_poly.type
_entity_poly.pdbx_seq_one_letter_code
_entity_poly.pdbx_strand_id
1 'polypeptide(L)'
;MIFFVLTIAMIIMFIIKYYKHHHHHHHFYSNFEQFNQYYCQPFASLINDNENFPLSAIDRFHKCENKNNHHIKSNMDCMSIYKYIQEFICQSNECTNRPGPVCPFVPTSLRQNSMYFFISNDQYNTKERIIKMVEQCKYDFLYNLKPNDGNRDRLIYKCLVMLIRSSDVPHSLIDEIQIELKPSFLQDGLMFGEFHQSANSNAIRNESFYPTRTNVPLLVIRYMVANDIIFLTNQEKKYPVETCVNMIKKYLELYHLGSLYRSKPNHLQSANDILEQLNCSAKE
;
A
#
# COMPACT_ATOMS: atom_id res chain seq x y z
N MET A 1 19.61 -16.47 -46.77
CA MET A 1 18.48 -16.67 -45.83
C MET A 1 18.94 -16.93 -44.40
N ILE A 2 19.86 -17.86 -44.16
CA ILE A 2 20.38 -18.21 -42.81
C ILE A 2 21.03 -17.01 -42.09
N PHE A 3 21.81 -16.20 -42.79
CA PHE A 3 22.48 -15.02 -42.21
C PHE A 3 21.50 -13.96 -41.67
N PHE A 4 20.34 -13.79 -42.31
CA PHE A 4 19.34 -12.80 -41.93
C PHE A 4 18.53 -13.23 -40.69
N VAL A 5 18.32 -14.54 -40.53
CA VAL A 5 17.67 -15.11 -39.34
C VAL A 5 18.59 -14.99 -38.12
N LEU A 6 19.90 -15.20 -38.30
CA LEU A 6 20.88 -15.08 -37.21
C LEU A 6 21.04 -13.63 -36.73
N THR A 7 21.03 -12.64 -37.63
CA THR A 7 21.10 -11.22 -37.23
C THR A 7 19.84 -10.77 -36.50
N ILE A 8 18.64 -11.17 -36.95
CA ILE A 8 17.40 -10.88 -36.21
C ILE A 8 17.41 -11.54 -34.83
N ALA A 9 17.83 -12.80 -34.73
CA ALA A 9 17.93 -13.48 -33.43
C ALA A 9 18.94 -12.79 -32.49
N MET A 10 20.08 -12.30 -33.01
CA MET A 10 21.05 -11.53 -32.23
C MET A 10 20.51 -10.17 -31.80
N ILE A 11 19.76 -9.46 -32.66
CA ILE A 11 19.11 -8.20 -32.31
C ILE A 11 18.03 -8.44 -31.26
N ILE A 12 17.21 -9.48 -31.38
CA ILE A 12 16.21 -9.85 -30.39
C ILE A 12 16.88 -10.23 -29.07
N MET A 13 17.95 -11.05 -29.08
CA MET A 13 18.69 -11.37 -27.86
C MET A 13 19.38 -10.15 -27.26
N PHE A 14 19.90 -9.24 -28.08
CA PHE A 14 20.48 -7.98 -27.61
C PHE A 14 19.40 -7.08 -27.02
N ILE A 15 18.22 -6.96 -27.64
CA ILE A 15 17.08 -6.21 -27.11
C ILE A 15 16.60 -6.85 -25.81
N ILE A 16 16.44 -8.17 -25.73
CA ILE A 16 16.06 -8.89 -24.50
C ILE A 16 17.12 -8.70 -23.42
N LYS A 17 18.42 -8.80 -23.76
CA LYS A 17 19.52 -8.63 -22.81
C LYS A 17 19.67 -7.16 -22.39
N TYR A 18 19.45 -6.22 -23.30
CA TYR A 18 19.44 -4.77 -23.04
C TYR A 18 18.25 -4.39 -22.18
N TYR A 19 17.05 -4.91 -22.49
CA TYR A 19 15.86 -4.79 -21.62
C TYR A 19 16.14 -5.40 -20.26
N LYS A 20 16.68 -6.61 -20.19
CA LYS A 20 17.03 -7.28 -18.94
C LYS A 20 18.19 -6.60 -18.20
N HIS A 21 19.02 -5.80 -18.85
CA HIS A 21 20.13 -5.10 -18.22
C HIS A 21 19.74 -3.69 -17.75
N HIS A 22 18.89 -2.98 -18.51
CA HIS A 22 18.42 -1.63 -18.17
C HIS A 22 17.11 -1.60 -17.36
N HIS A 23 16.25 -2.61 -17.43
CA HIS A 23 15.06 -2.73 -16.58
C HIS A 23 15.29 -3.55 -15.30
N HIS A 24 16.47 -4.16 -15.12
CA HIS A 24 16.93 -4.60 -13.80
C HIS A 24 17.56 -3.45 -13.01
N HIS A 25 16.88 -2.29 -12.94
CA HIS A 25 16.90 -1.57 -11.68
C HIS A 25 16.18 -2.50 -10.70
N HIS A 26 16.94 -3.29 -9.94
CA HIS A 26 16.40 -4.26 -8.99
C HIS A 26 15.39 -3.56 -8.07
N HIS A 27 14.10 -3.64 -8.41
CA HIS A 27 13.01 -3.39 -7.48
C HIS A 27 13.08 -4.53 -6.47
N PHE A 28 13.88 -4.29 -5.42
CA PHE A 28 14.09 -5.26 -4.37
C PHE A 28 12.88 -5.23 -3.44
N TYR A 29 11.96 -6.15 -3.65
CA TYR A 29 10.92 -6.43 -2.69
C TYR A 29 11.52 -7.23 -1.53
N SER A 30 11.19 -6.82 -0.32
CA SER A 30 11.54 -7.57 0.89
C SER A 30 10.26 -7.96 1.61
N ASN A 31 10.20 -9.20 2.12
CA ASN A 31 9.17 -9.53 3.10
C ASN A 31 9.51 -8.87 4.45
N PHE A 32 8.62 -8.99 5.45
CA PHE A 32 8.81 -8.32 6.73
C PHE A 32 10.10 -8.72 7.49
N GLU A 33 10.48 -10.00 7.43
CA GLU A 33 11.71 -10.50 8.06
C GLU A 33 12.97 -9.95 7.37
N GLN A 34 12.98 -10.02 6.05
CA GLN A 34 14.04 -9.43 5.21
C GLN A 34 14.14 -7.92 5.42
N PHE A 35 13.01 -7.23 5.51
CA PHE A 35 12.96 -5.79 5.75
C PHE A 35 13.61 -5.43 7.09
N ASN A 36 13.30 -6.17 8.15
CA ASN A 36 13.97 -6.02 9.45
C ASN A 36 15.48 -6.29 9.35
N GLN A 37 15.87 -7.40 8.71
CA GLN A 37 17.26 -7.80 8.58
C GLN A 37 18.10 -6.77 7.81
N TYR A 38 17.58 -6.23 6.71
CA TYR A 38 18.34 -5.33 5.84
C TYR A 38 18.33 -3.88 6.30
N TYR A 39 17.22 -3.39 6.84
CA TYR A 39 17.04 -1.97 7.10
C TYR A 39 17.00 -1.60 8.58
N CYS A 40 16.72 -2.55 9.47
CA CYS A 40 16.50 -2.25 10.90
C CYS A 40 17.66 -2.79 11.77
N GLN A 41 17.94 -4.09 11.71
CA GLN A 41 18.97 -4.75 12.54
C GLN A 41 20.36 -4.10 12.47
N PRO A 42 20.89 -3.69 11.29
CA PRO A 42 22.22 -3.11 11.22
C PRO A 42 22.37 -1.77 11.96
N PHE A 43 21.25 -1.15 12.32
CA PHE A 43 21.19 0.16 12.99
C PHE A 43 20.66 0.07 14.42
N ALA A 44 20.29 -1.12 14.90
CA ALA A 44 19.75 -1.31 16.24
C ALA A 44 20.73 -0.84 17.33
N SER A 45 22.03 -1.11 17.17
CA SER A 45 23.08 -0.70 18.12
C SER A 45 23.44 0.79 18.07
N LEU A 46 23.03 1.52 17.03
CA LEU A 46 23.20 2.98 16.95
C LEU A 46 22.13 3.72 17.77
N ILE A 47 21.11 3.00 18.24
CA ILE A 47 20.01 3.50 19.05
C ILE A 47 20.30 3.04 20.49
N ASN A 48 21.08 3.80 21.25
CA ASN A 48 21.40 3.48 22.65
C ASN A 48 20.12 3.34 23.50
N ASP A 49 20.08 2.28 24.33
CA ASP A 49 19.00 1.87 25.25
C ASP A 49 18.62 2.88 26.35
N ASN A 50 19.17 4.10 26.37
CA ASN A 50 18.97 5.09 27.43
C ASN A 50 17.95 6.20 27.12
N GLU A 51 17.27 6.14 25.98
CA GLU A 51 16.03 6.89 25.80
C GLU A 51 14.87 5.91 25.81
N ASN A 52 14.18 5.84 26.95
CA ASN A 52 12.80 5.37 27.02
C ASN A 52 12.08 5.85 25.76
N PHE A 53 11.70 4.94 24.85
CA PHE A 53 10.90 5.22 23.66
C PHE A 53 9.43 5.22 24.09
N PRO A 54 8.85 6.36 24.51
CA PRO A 54 7.57 6.37 25.18
C PRO A 54 6.58 7.01 24.21
N LEU A 55 6.07 6.25 23.24
CA LEU A 55 4.91 6.62 22.42
C LEU A 55 4.83 8.09 21.89
N SER A 56 5.96 8.76 21.69
CA SER A 56 6.11 9.95 20.85
C SER A 56 7.27 9.76 19.86
N ALA A 57 7.43 8.52 19.37
CA ALA A 57 8.36 8.19 18.29
C ALA A 57 8.18 9.08 17.05
N ILE A 58 7.04 9.77 16.92
CA ILE A 58 6.73 10.74 15.86
C ILE A 58 7.53 12.04 16.00
N ASP A 59 7.77 12.55 17.22
CA ASP A 59 8.29 13.92 17.40
C ASP A 59 9.82 14.02 17.52
N ARG A 60 10.52 12.92 17.86
CA ARG A 60 11.99 12.96 18.11
C ARG A 60 12.86 12.77 16.88
N PHE A 61 12.35 12.20 15.79
CA PHE A 61 13.15 11.98 14.58
C PHE A 61 13.53 13.29 13.85
N HIS A 62 12.93 14.42 14.21
CA HIS A 62 13.30 15.75 13.69
C HIS A 62 14.68 16.26 14.15
N LYS A 63 15.29 15.69 15.21
CA LYS A 63 16.52 16.25 15.81
C LYS A 63 17.84 15.63 15.35
N CYS A 64 17.83 14.51 14.64
CA CYS A 64 19.04 13.93 14.02
C CYS A 64 19.15 14.35 12.54
N GLU A 65 19.05 15.65 12.26
CA GLU A 65 19.38 16.18 10.95
C GLU A 65 20.90 16.24 10.77
N ASN A 66 21.45 15.29 10.03
CA ASN A 66 22.70 15.52 9.31
C ASN A 66 22.41 15.42 7.81
N LYS A 67 22.23 16.58 7.17
CA LYS A 67 21.81 16.74 5.76
C LYS A 67 22.74 16.04 4.75
N ASN A 68 23.88 15.52 5.19
CA ASN A 68 24.92 14.95 4.33
C ASN A 68 24.86 13.41 4.17
N ASN A 69 23.89 12.70 4.80
CA ASN A 69 23.83 11.22 4.72
C ASN A 69 22.43 10.68 4.38
N HIS A 70 22.04 10.73 3.10
CA HIS A 70 20.78 10.15 2.58
C HIS A 70 20.57 8.67 2.91
N HIS A 71 21.64 7.89 3.09
CA HIS A 71 21.57 6.47 3.47
C HIS A 71 21.16 6.28 4.95
N ILE A 72 21.54 7.18 5.85
CA ILE A 72 21.20 7.06 7.28
C ILE A 72 19.73 7.42 7.50
N LYS A 73 19.24 8.48 6.83
CA LYS A 73 17.83 8.90 6.89
C LYS A 73 16.87 7.79 6.43
N SER A 74 17.19 7.11 5.33
CA SER A 74 16.31 6.05 4.82
C SER A 74 16.19 4.83 5.72
N ASN A 75 17.26 4.51 6.48
CA ASN A 75 17.22 3.39 7.40
C ASN A 75 16.41 3.75 8.65
N MET A 76 16.45 5.01 9.09
CA MET A 76 15.57 5.53 10.15
C MET A 76 14.10 5.52 9.73
N ASP A 77 13.78 5.92 8.49
CA ASP A 77 12.43 5.84 7.92
C ASP A 77 11.91 4.40 7.94
N CYS A 78 12.74 3.44 7.49
CA CYS A 78 12.40 2.02 7.50
C CYS A 78 12.16 1.50 8.92
N MET A 79 13.03 1.86 9.88
CA MET A 79 12.87 1.51 11.28
C MET A 79 11.59 2.11 11.88
N SER A 80 11.26 3.36 11.55
CA SER A 80 10.02 4.01 11.98
C SER A 80 8.80 3.24 11.49
N ILE A 81 8.81 2.77 10.24
CA ILE A 81 7.71 1.98 9.68
C ILE A 81 7.65 0.58 10.28
N TYR A 82 8.80 -0.06 10.51
CA TYR A 82 8.87 -1.34 11.20
C TYR A 82 8.25 -1.27 12.61
N LYS A 83 8.63 -0.27 13.41
CA LYS A 83 8.07 -0.02 14.74
C LYS A 83 6.58 0.34 14.68
N TYR A 84 6.18 1.22 13.76
CA TYR A 84 4.76 1.55 13.56
C TYR A 84 3.91 0.28 13.30
N ILE A 85 4.43 -0.66 12.49
CA ILE A 85 3.74 -1.92 12.24
C ILE A 85 3.67 -2.78 13.51
N GLN A 86 4.80 -3.02 14.19
CA GLN A 86 4.84 -3.93 15.34
C GLN A 86 4.19 -3.37 16.60
N GLU A 87 4.50 -2.12 16.94
CA GLU A 87 4.19 -1.50 18.22
C GLU A 87 2.86 -0.74 18.20
N PHE A 88 2.28 -0.48 17.03
CA PHE A 88 0.98 0.18 16.91
C PHE A 88 -0.02 -0.63 16.11
N ILE A 89 0.26 -0.95 14.85
CA ILE A 89 -0.73 -1.59 13.96
C ILE A 89 -1.09 -3.01 14.40
N CYS A 90 -0.11 -3.76 14.89
CA CYS A 90 -0.31 -5.10 15.45
C CYS A 90 -0.84 -5.11 16.89
N GLN A 91 -0.89 -3.95 17.57
CA GLN A 91 -1.26 -3.87 18.98
C GLN A 91 -2.74 -3.54 19.17
N SER A 92 -3.31 -4.00 20.29
CA SER A 92 -4.65 -3.58 20.68
C SER A 92 -4.64 -2.11 21.07
N ASN A 93 -5.70 -1.40 20.71
CA ASN A 93 -5.83 0.01 21.02
C ASN A 93 -7.30 0.35 21.29
N GLU A 94 -7.56 0.95 22.46
CA GLU A 94 -8.92 1.30 22.91
C GLU A 94 -9.61 2.27 21.96
N CYS A 95 -8.86 3.16 21.30
CA CYS A 95 -9.40 4.10 20.32
C CYS A 95 -10.02 3.42 19.09
N THR A 96 -9.83 2.12 18.90
CA THR A 96 -10.50 1.36 17.82
C THR A 96 -11.95 1.00 18.13
N ASN A 97 -12.40 1.19 19.38
CA ASN A 97 -13.74 0.81 19.87
C ASN A 97 -14.10 -0.66 19.52
N ARG A 98 -13.10 -1.54 19.58
CA ARG A 98 -13.24 -3.00 19.46
C ARG A 98 -12.06 -3.72 20.10
N PRO A 99 -12.21 -5.00 20.48
CA PRO A 99 -11.08 -5.79 20.92
C PRO A 99 -10.11 -6.09 19.76
N GLY A 100 -8.85 -6.36 20.13
CA GLY A 100 -7.80 -6.81 19.23
C GLY A 100 -7.03 -5.68 18.53
N PRO A 101 -6.18 -6.02 17.55
CA PRO A 101 -5.20 -5.12 16.96
C PRO A 101 -5.84 -3.93 16.23
N VAL A 102 -5.15 -2.80 16.10
CA VAL A 102 -5.57 -1.64 15.29
C VAL A 102 -5.98 -2.07 13.88
N CYS A 103 -5.14 -2.86 13.21
CA CYS A 103 -5.51 -3.50 11.96
C CYS A 103 -5.61 -5.03 12.14
N PRO A 104 -6.80 -5.65 11.93
CA PRO A 104 -6.97 -7.09 12.09
C PRO A 104 -6.32 -7.91 10.96
N PHE A 105 -5.90 -7.24 9.89
CA PHE A 105 -5.25 -7.84 8.74
C PHE A 105 -3.77 -8.13 9.01
N VAL A 106 -3.06 -7.16 9.58
CA VAL A 106 -1.59 -7.14 9.59
C VAL A 106 -0.97 -8.29 10.39
N PRO A 107 -1.43 -8.63 11.62
CA PRO A 107 -0.85 -9.75 12.35
C PRO A 107 -0.88 -11.08 11.57
N THR A 108 -1.94 -11.34 10.81
CA THR A 108 -2.03 -12.57 9.99
C THR A 108 -1.13 -12.48 8.77
N SER A 109 -1.06 -11.32 8.12
CA SER A 109 -0.13 -11.08 7.00
C SER A 109 1.33 -11.33 7.39
N LEU A 110 1.74 -10.85 8.57
CA LEU A 110 3.09 -11.09 9.11
C LEU A 110 3.34 -12.58 9.39
N ARG A 111 2.42 -13.26 10.10
CA ARG A 111 2.55 -14.70 10.38
C ARG A 111 2.62 -15.56 9.12
N GLN A 112 1.96 -15.13 8.05
CA GLN A 112 1.97 -15.83 6.76
C GLN A 112 3.14 -15.40 5.84
N ASN A 113 3.98 -14.45 6.30
CA ASN A 113 5.04 -13.86 5.50
C ASN A 113 4.54 -13.28 4.16
N SER A 114 3.35 -12.66 4.19
CA SER A 114 2.63 -12.14 3.02
C SER A 114 2.65 -10.60 2.93
N MET A 115 3.42 -9.93 3.78
CA MET A 115 3.63 -8.48 3.72
C MET A 115 4.96 -8.18 3.03
N TYR A 116 4.89 -7.42 1.94
CA TYR A 116 6.03 -7.03 1.11
C TYR A 116 6.29 -5.53 1.21
N PHE A 117 7.54 -5.15 1.08
CA PHE A 117 8.01 -3.78 1.12
C PHE A 117 8.75 -3.44 -0.15
N PHE A 118 8.40 -2.31 -0.74
CA PHE A 118 9.16 -1.65 -1.79
C PHE A 118 9.56 -0.27 -1.31
N ILE A 119 10.81 0.10 -1.53
CA ILE A 119 11.33 1.41 -1.15
C ILE A 119 11.64 2.16 -2.44
N SER A 120 10.97 3.30 -2.67
CA SER A 120 11.24 4.12 -3.85
C SER A 120 12.67 4.65 -3.75
N ASN A 121 13.48 4.52 -4.80
CA ASN A 121 14.85 5.05 -4.84
C ASN A 121 14.93 6.35 -5.66
N ASP A 122 13.79 7.02 -5.82
CA ASP A 122 13.66 8.23 -6.61
C ASP A 122 13.91 9.47 -5.75
N GLN A 123 14.91 10.28 -6.11
CA GLN A 123 15.25 11.52 -5.40
C GLN A 123 14.34 12.70 -5.77
N TYR A 124 13.65 12.65 -6.91
CA TYR A 124 12.86 13.77 -7.44
C TYR A 124 11.35 13.61 -7.18
N ASN A 125 10.88 12.36 -7.03
CA ASN A 125 9.50 12.01 -6.66
C ASN A 125 8.40 12.85 -7.35
N THR A 126 8.49 13.03 -8.67
CA THR A 126 7.40 13.68 -9.40
C THR A 126 6.17 12.75 -9.43
N LYS A 127 4.98 13.34 -9.62
CA LYS A 127 3.72 12.59 -9.68
C LYS A 127 3.78 11.44 -10.68
N GLU A 128 4.25 11.72 -11.89
CA GLU A 128 4.32 10.77 -13.00
C GLU A 128 5.28 9.61 -12.70
N ARG A 129 6.36 9.88 -11.98
CA ARG A 129 7.35 8.86 -11.61
C ARG A 129 6.83 7.97 -10.51
N ILE A 130 6.16 8.54 -9.50
CA ILE A 130 5.49 7.74 -8.47
C ILE A 130 4.38 6.89 -9.08
N ILE A 131 3.55 7.44 -9.97
CA ILE A 131 2.52 6.67 -10.67
C ILE A 131 3.13 5.47 -11.40
N LYS A 132 4.21 5.67 -12.18
CA LYS A 132 4.90 4.56 -12.86
C LYS A 132 5.42 3.50 -11.89
N MET A 133 5.97 3.91 -10.74
CA MET A 133 6.41 2.97 -9.70
C MET A 133 5.22 2.21 -9.09
N VAL A 134 4.10 2.88 -8.86
CA VAL A 134 2.87 2.29 -8.31
C VAL A 134 2.27 1.28 -9.29
N GLU A 135 2.21 1.60 -10.58
CA GLU A 135 1.73 0.69 -11.62
C GLU A 135 2.62 -0.56 -11.73
N GLN A 136 3.95 -0.38 -11.69
CA GLN A 136 4.88 -1.50 -11.63
C GLN A 136 4.67 -2.36 -10.38
N CYS A 137 4.47 -1.72 -9.22
CA CYS A 137 4.15 -2.41 -7.97
C CYS A 137 2.81 -3.15 -8.04
N LYS A 138 1.80 -2.61 -8.71
CA LYS A 138 0.52 -3.30 -8.97
C LYS A 138 0.75 -4.55 -9.80
N TYR A 139 1.51 -4.44 -10.88
CA TYR A 139 1.86 -5.58 -11.74
C TYR A 139 2.61 -6.66 -10.94
N ASP A 140 3.65 -6.29 -10.20
CA ASP A 140 4.42 -7.24 -9.40
C ASP A 140 3.60 -7.85 -8.27
N PHE A 141 2.72 -7.07 -7.65
CA PHE A 141 1.77 -7.56 -6.66
C PHE A 141 0.84 -8.62 -7.25
N LEU A 142 0.31 -8.43 -8.45
CA LEU A 142 -0.59 -9.39 -9.07
C LEU A 142 0.16 -10.65 -9.52
N TYR A 143 1.32 -10.50 -10.16
CA TYR A 143 1.92 -11.58 -10.95
C TYR A 143 3.22 -12.16 -10.37
N ASN A 144 4.02 -11.38 -9.65
CA ASN A 144 5.41 -11.75 -9.34
C ASN A 144 5.66 -12.06 -7.84
N LEU A 145 4.94 -11.42 -6.92
CA LEU A 145 5.13 -11.64 -5.48
C LEU A 145 4.42 -12.91 -5.01
N LYS A 146 5.02 -13.66 -4.10
CA LYS A 146 4.37 -14.81 -3.43
C LYS A 146 3.40 -14.31 -2.33
N PRO A 147 2.60 -15.15 -1.64
CA PRO A 147 2.18 -16.49 -2.05
C PRO A 147 1.19 -16.38 -3.21
N ASN A 148 1.69 -16.65 -4.41
CA ASN A 148 0.88 -16.93 -5.60
C ASN A 148 0.74 -18.46 -5.77
N ASP A 149 0.80 -19.21 -4.66
CA ASP A 149 0.70 -20.67 -4.62
C ASP A 149 -0.75 -21.17 -4.78
N GLY A 150 -1.69 -20.27 -5.08
CA GLY A 150 -3.11 -20.57 -5.24
C GLY A 150 -3.85 -20.75 -3.91
N ASN A 151 -3.18 -20.69 -2.75
CA ASN A 151 -3.85 -20.77 -1.46
C ASN A 151 -4.57 -19.45 -1.17
N ARG A 152 -5.88 -19.46 -1.36
CA ARG A 152 -6.77 -18.31 -1.19
C ARG A 152 -6.68 -17.66 0.20
N ASP A 153 -6.51 -18.47 1.25
CA ASP A 153 -6.41 -17.99 2.63
C ASP A 153 -5.08 -17.29 2.91
N ARG A 154 -4.05 -17.54 2.09
CA ARG A 154 -2.78 -16.80 2.13
C ARG A 154 -2.81 -15.57 1.23
N LEU A 155 -3.46 -15.69 0.08
CA LEU A 155 -3.55 -14.61 -0.90
C LEU A 155 -4.28 -13.39 -0.35
N ILE A 156 -5.35 -13.59 0.41
CA ILE A 156 -6.08 -12.47 1.01
C ILE A 156 -5.20 -11.59 1.91
N TYR A 157 -4.31 -12.18 2.71
CA TYR A 157 -3.44 -11.41 3.60
C TYR A 157 -2.17 -10.89 2.91
N LYS A 158 -2.11 -10.98 1.58
CA LYS A 158 -1.05 -10.38 0.79
C LYS A 158 -1.21 -8.86 0.76
N CYS A 159 -0.16 -8.14 1.12
CA CYS A 159 -0.10 -6.70 0.95
C CYS A 159 1.30 -6.25 0.51
N LEU A 160 1.35 -5.16 -0.24
CA LEU A 160 2.58 -4.48 -0.62
C LEU A 160 2.55 -3.06 -0.08
N VAL A 161 3.55 -2.70 0.72
CA VAL A 161 3.77 -1.38 1.29
C VAL A 161 4.89 -0.70 0.50
N MET A 162 4.55 0.35 -0.22
CA MET A 162 5.52 1.21 -0.89
C MET A 162 5.90 2.38 0.02
N LEU A 163 7.18 2.48 0.38
CA LEU A 163 7.75 3.61 1.10
C LEU A 163 8.27 4.63 0.08
N ILE A 164 7.76 5.87 0.14
CA ILE A 164 8.23 6.96 -0.73
C ILE A 164 9.39 7.69 -0.04
N ARG A 165 10.62 7.54 -0.55
CA ARG A 165 11.81 8.20 0.01
C ARG A 165 11.90 9.66 -0.41
N SER A 166 11.47 10.57 0.46
CA SER A 166 11.93 11.97 0.50
C SER A 166 11.22 12.70 1.63
N SER A 167 11.92 13.57 2.36
CA SER A 167 11.28 14.44 3.35
C SER A 167 10.41 15.53 2.73
N ASP A 168 10.56 15.76 1.43
CA ASP A 168 10.01 16.94 0.77
C ASP A 168 8.81 16.56 -0.11
N VAL A 169 8.39 15.29 -0.11
CA VAL A 169 7.20 14.84 -0.82
C VAL A 169 5.97 15.41 -0.12
N PRO A 170 5.20 16.28 -0.79
CA PRO A 170 3.99 16.85 -0.20
C PRO A 170 2.97 15.74 0.08
N HIS A 171 2.31 15.81 1.24
CA HIS A 171 1.20 14.91 1.56
C HIS A 171 0.09 14.92 0.50
N SER A 172 -0.21 16.10 -0.06
CA SER A 172 -1.19 16.25 -1.13
C SER A 172 -0.83 15.45 -2.38
N LEU A 173 0.46 15.27 -2.67
CA LEU A 173 0.89 14.46 -3.82
C LEU A 173 0.50 12.98 -3.63
N ILE A 174 0.59 12.46 -2.41
CA ILE A 174 0.18 11.08 -2.08
C ILE A 174 -1.33 10.95 -2.20
N ASP A 175 -2.08 11.92 -1.67
CA ASP A 175 -3.54 11.97 -1.80
C ASP A 175 -3.97 12.01 -3.28
N GLU A 176 -3.35 12.87 -4.10
CA GLU A 176 -3.64 13.00 -5.53
C GLU A 176 -3.39 11.69 -6.28
N ILE A 177 -2.27 11.02 -6.01
CA ILE A 177 -1.94 9.73 -6.64
C ILE A 177 -2.91 8.64 -6.20
N GLN A 178 -3.28 8.61 -4.91
CA GLN A 178 -4.24 7.65 -4.40
C GLN A 178 -5.62 7.87 -5.03
N ILE A 179 -6.06 9.12 -5.11
CA ILE A 179 -7.33 9.48 -5.74
C ILE A 179 -7.31 9.07 -7.22
N GLU A 180 -6.26 9.43 -7.96
CA GLU A 180 -6.18 9.14 -9.39
C GLU A 180 -6.21 7.63 -9.70
N LEU A 181 -5.50 6.82 -8.90
CA LEU A 181 -5.32 5.39 -9.20
C LEU A 181 -6.36 4.47 -8.54
N LYS A 182 -7.01 4.87 -7.44
CA LYS A 182 -7.96 4.01 -6.71
C LYS A 182 -9.02 3.38 -7.63
N PRO A 183 -9.67 4.09 -8.58
CA PRO A 183 -10.64 3.46 -9.47
C PRO A 183 -10.05 2.31 -10.29
N SER A 184 -8.85 2.47 -10.84
CA SER A 184 -8.17 1.40 -11.61
C SER A 184 -7.80 0.21 -10.73
N PHE A 185 -7.31 0.45 -9.51
CA PHE A 185 -7.00 -0.62 -8.55
C PHE A 185 -8.23 -1.43 -8.16
N LEU A 186 -9.38 -0.76 -7.96
CA LEU A 186 -10.65 -1.42 -7.68
C LEU A 186 -11.10 -2.33 -8.84
N GLN A 187 -10.87 -1.91 -10.09
CA GLN A 187 -11.13 -2.76 -11.28
C GLN A 187 -10.31 -4.06 -11.29
N ASP A 188 -9.14 -4.06 -10.64
CA ASP A 188 -8.30 -5.25 -10.47
C ASP A 188 -8.63 -6.03 -9.18
N GLY A 189 -9.67 -5.64 -8.44
CA GLY A 189 -10.03 -6.24 -7.14
C GLY A 189 -9.06 -5.91 -6.02
N LEU A 190 -8.37 -4.77 -6.13
CA LEU A 190 -7.40 -4.29 -5.15
C LEU A 190 -7.95 -3.07 -4.40
N MET A 191 -7.58 -2.97 -3.12
CA MET A 191 -7.65 -1.72 -2.37
C MET A 191 -6.30 -1.01 -2.45
N PHE A 192 -6.38 0.30 -2.61
CA PHE A 192 -5.24 1.20 -2.65
C PHE A 192 -5.38 2.28 -1.57
N GLY A 193 -4.46 2.30 -0.61
CA GLY A 193 -4.52 3.17 0.57
C GLY A 193 -3.32 4.09 0.69
N GLU A 194 -3.58 5.30 1.18
CA GLU A 194 -2.63 6.36 1.47
C GLU A 194 -2.29 6.45 2.97
N PHE A 195 -1.02 6.67 3.28
CA PHE A 195 -0.53 6.89 4.64
C PHE A 195 0.49 8.02 4.64
N HIS A 196 0.32 9.00 5.52
CA HIS A 196 1.25 10.11 5.72
C HIS A 196 0.83 10.90 6.97
N GLN A 197 1.65 11.84 7.43
CA GLN A 197 1.45 12.49 8.74
C GLN A 197 0.16 13.31 8.83
N SER A 198 -0.33 13.83 7.70
CA SER A 198 -1.58 14.58 7.61
C SER A 198 -2.79 13.76 7.14
N ALA A 199 -2.69 12.42 7.08
CA ALA A 199 -3.78 11.59 6.60
C ALA A 199 -5.02 11.75 7.51
N ASN A 200 -6.18 11.96 6.90
CA ASN A 200 -7.45 12.21 7.60
C ASN A 200 -8.43 11.04 7.50
N SER A 201 -7.97 9.88 7.03
CA SER A 201 -8.72 8.64 7.03
C SER A 201 -8.88 8.14 8.47
N ASN A 202 -10.10 8.27 9.00
CA ASN A 202 -10.44 7.90 10.36
C ASN A 202 -10.70 6.40 10.52
N ALA A 203 -10.72 5.92 11.76
CA ALA A 203 -11.08 4.55 12.07
C ALA A 203 -12.59 4.35 11.95
N ILE A 204 -13.00 3.18 11.45
CA ILE A 204 -14.39 2.81 11.15
C ILE A 204 -15.36 3.07 12.32
N ARG A 205 -14.90 2.91 13.56
CA ARG A 205 -15.72 3.02 14.77
C ARG A 205 -15.32 4.20 15.66
N ASN A 206 -14.42 5.06 15.19
CA ASN A 206 -13.95 6.23 15.94
C ASN A 206 -13.44 7.31 14.98
N GLU A 207 -14.26 8.33 14.75
CA GLU A 207 -13.95 9.44 13.84
C GLU A 207 -12.78 10.32 14.32
N SER A 208 -12.43 10.26 15.61
CA SER A 208 -11.31 11.01 16.20
C SER A 208 -9.98 10.23 16.21
N PHE A 209 -9.97 9.01 15.67
CA PHE A 209 -8.77 8.17 15.61
C PHE A 209 -8.29 7.97 14.18
N TYR A 210 -7.02 8.28 13.91
CA TYR A 210 -6.45 8.35 12.56
C TYR A 210 -5.30 7.33 12.40
N PRO A 211 -5.61 6.05 12.19
CA PRO A 211 -4.60 5.00 12.20
C PRO A 211 -3.64 5.07 11.01
N THR A 212 -4.00 5.75 9.91
CA THR A 212 -3.16 5.84 8.70
C THR A 212 -2.10 6.95 8.75
N ARG A 213 -1.97 7.65 9.89
CA ARG A 213 -0.91 8.65 10.07
C ARG A 213 0.44 7.99 10.30
N THR A 214 1.40 8.31 9.43
CA THR A 214 2.78 7.79 9.45
C THR A 214 3.78 8.91 9.18
N ASN A 215 4.99 8.79 9.73
CA ASN A 215 6.06 9.77 9.49
C ASN A 215 6.64 9.68 8.07
N VAL A 216 6.56 8.51 7.47
CA VAL A 216 7.00 8.25 6.10
C VAL A 216 5.76 8.11 5.23
N PRO A 217 5.67 8.82 4.10
CA PRO A 217 4.56 8.64 3.18
C PRO A 217 4.58 7.24 2.56
N LEU A 218 3.43 6.54 2.64
CA LEU A 218 3.25 5.19 2.10
C LEU A 218 2.07 5.13 1.15
N LEU A 219 2.20 4.22 0.19
CA LEU A 219 1.09 3.73 -0.63
C LEU A 219 1.00 2.21 -0.43
N VAL A 220 -0.20 1.72 -0.10
CA VAL A 220 -0.41 0.33 0.28
C VAL A 220 -1.40 -0.34 -0.67
N ILE A 221 -1.00 -1.50 -1.18
CA ILE A 221 -1.78 -2.35 -2.08
C ILE A 221 -2.16 -3.62 -1.34
N ARG A 222 -3.43 -4.03 -1.41
CA ARG A 222 -3.89 -5.35 -0.97
C ARG A 222 -5.11 -5.78 -1.76
N TYR A 223 -5.48 -7.06 -1.68
CA TYR A 223 -6.78 -7.49 -2.19
C TYR A 223 -7.94 -6.87 -1.41
N MET A 224 -9.04 -6.60 -2.12
CA MET A 224 -10.30 -6.19 -1.51
C MET A 224 -10.89 -7.32 -0.65
N VAL A 225 -11.55 -6.91 0.44
CA VAL A 225 -12.37 -7.77 1.31
C VAL A 225 -13.78 -7.18 1.41
N ALA A 226 -14.75 -7.97 1.85
CA ALA A 226 -16.14 -7.52 1.87
C ALA A 226 -16.38 -6.29 2.77
N ASN A 227 -15.59 -6.13 3.84
CA ASN A 227 -15.70 -4.96 4.70
C ASN A 227 -15.25 -3.65 4.01
N ASP A 228 -14.61 -3.71 2.84
CA ASP A 228 -14.12 -2.52 2.15
C ASP A 228 -15.23 -1.66 1.54
N ILE A 229 -16.47 -2.16 1.53
CA ILE A 229 -17.64 -1.40 1.07
C ILE A 229 -17.76 -0.05 1.79
N ILE A 230 -17.35 0.02 3.07
CA ILE A 230 -17.36 1.26 3.87
C ILE A 230 -16.45 2.35 3.28
N PHE A 231 -15.37 1.97 2.58
CA PHE A 231 -14.44 2.90 1.93
C PHE A 231 -14.89 3.31 0.53
N LEU A 232 -16.03 2.78 0.07
CA LEU A 232 -16.69 3.14 -1.18
C LEU A 232 -17.96 3.97 -0.94
N THR A 233 -18.37 4.16 0.31
CA THR A 233 -19.48 5.04 0.69
C THR A 233 -19.07 6.51 0.60
N ASN A 234 -20.00 7.39 0.19
CA ASN A 234 -19.85 8.85 0.16
C ASN A 234 -18.61 9.35 -0.62
N GLN A 235 -18.29 8.70 -1.74
CA GLN A 235 -17.10 9.01 -2.54
C GLN A 235 -17.33 10.14 -3.57
N GLU A 236 -18.55 10.66 -3.70
CA GLU A 236 -18.96 11.71 -4.64
C GLU A 236 -18.25 13.04 -4.37
N LYS A 237 -17.74 13.23 -3.14
CA LYS A 237 -16.87 14.37 -2.79
C LYS A 237 -15.49 14.30 -3.44
N LYS A 238 -15.03 13.11 -3.83
CA LYS A 238 -13.69 12.84 -4.39
C LYS A 238 -13.73 12.47 -5.88
N TYR A 239 -14.85 11.94 -6.35
CA TYR A 239 -14.97 11.39 -7.71
C TYR A 239 -16.29 11.77 -8.37
N PRO A 240 -16.34 11.84 -9.71
CA PRO A 240 -17.60 11.91 -10.45
C PRO A 240 -18.55 10.76 -10.06
N VAL A 241 -19.86 11.02 -10.09
CA VAL A 241 -20.90 10.02 -9.75
C VAL A 241 -20.75 8.76 -10.59
N GLU A 242 -20.47 8.88 -11.89
CA GLU A 242 -20.24 7.72 -12.77
C GLU A 242 -19.06 6.84 -12.31
N THR A 243 -17.97 7.47 -11.84
CA THR A 243 -16.83 6.74 -11.28
C THR A 243 -17.24 5.99 -10.01
N CYS A 244 -18.03 6.63 -9.13
CA CYS A 244 -18.57 5.99 -7.93
C CYS A 244 -19.45 4.78 -8.27
N VAL A 245 -20.36 4.93 -9.24
CA VAL A 245 -21.21 3.84 -9.74
C VAL A 245 -20.35 2.68 -10.25
N ASN A 246 -19.30 2.95 -11.02
CA ASN A 246 -18.41 1.91 -11.56
C ASN A 246 -17.62 1.19 -10.45
N MET A 247 -17.18 1.91 -9.41
CA MET A 247 -16.55 1.29 -8.23
C MET A 247 -17.50 0.33 -7.50
N ILE A 248 -18.75 0.75 -7.29
CA ILE A 248 -19.76 -0.09 -6.61
C ILE A 248 -20.19 -1.28 -7.46
N LYS A 249 -20.39 -1.09 -8.78
CA LYS A 249 -20.66 -2.20 -9.71
C LYS A 249 -19.53 -3.24 -9.67
N LYS A 250 -18.28 -2.79 -9.65
CA LYS A 250 -17.16 -3.72 -9.54
C LYS A 250 -17.13 -4.47 -8.21
N TYR A 251 -17.42 -3.78 -7.10
CA TYR A 251 -17.57 -4.43 -5.81
C TYR A 251 -18.66 -5.52 -5.83
N LEU A 252 -19.83 -5.24 -6.42
CA LEU A 252 -20.92 -6.20 -6.56
C LEU A 252 -20.53 -7.40 -7.45
N GLU A 253 -19.84 -7.16 -8.56
CA GLU A 253 -19.27 -8.23 -9.40
C GLU A 253 -18.37 -9.16 -8.57
N LEU A 254 -17.42 -8.59 -7.82
CA LEU A 254 -16.52 -9.35 -6.94
C LEU A 254 -17.27 -10.10 -5.83
N TYR A 255 -18.37 -9.53 -5.31
CA TYR A 255 -19.23 -10.20 -4.34
C TYR A 255 -19.90 -11.43 -4.97
N HIS A 256 -20.50 -11.30 -6.15
CA HIS A 256 -21.21 -12.38 -6.83
C HIS A 256 -20.30 -13.49 -7.36
N LEU A 257 -19.07 -13.14 -7.77
CA LEU A 257 -18.01 -14.11 -8.09
C LEU A 257 -17.49 -14.84 -6.84
N GLY A 258 -17.93 -14.44 -5.65
CA GLY A 258 -17.45 -14.96 -4.38
C GLY A 258 -16.01 -14.58 -4.12
N SER A 259 -15.44 -13.57 -4.80
CA SER A 259 -14.05 -13.10 -4.72
C SER A 259 -13.74 -12.41 -3.39
N LEU A 260 -14.72 -11.71 -2.83
CA LEU A 260 -14.58 -10.97 -1.56
C LEU A 260 -14.64 -11.89 -0.34
N TYR A 261 -13.58 -11.88 0.46
CA TYR A 261 -13.53 -12.66 1.70
C TYR A 261 -14.46 -12.13 2.78
N ARG A 262 -15.05 -13.05 3.55
CA ARG A 262 -16.03 -12.79 4.63
C ARG A 262 -17.25 -11.98 4.16
N SER A 263 -17.65 -12.18 2.91
CA SER A 263 -18.92 -11.70 2.38
C SER A 263 -20.10 -12.20 3.21
N LYS A 264 -21.05 -11.29 3.43
CA LYS A 264 -22.26 -11.49 4.22
C LYS A 264 -23.40 -10.71 3.55
N PRO A 265 -24.68 -11.09 3.75
CA PRO A 265 -25.81 -10.42 3.12
C PRO A 265 -25.88 -8.90 3.39
N ASN A 266 -25.46 -8.44 4.56
CA ASN A 266 -25.43 -7.01 4.88
C ASN A 266 -24.45 -6.21 3.99
N HIS A 267 -23.35 -6.83 3.52
CA HIS A 267 -22.43 -6.16 2.61
C HIS A 267 -23.04 -5.97 1.22
N LEU A 268 -23.84 -6.94 0.75
CA LEU A 268 -24.61 -6.80 -0.49
C LEU A 268 -25.67 -5.71 -0.35
N GLN A 269 -26.39 -5.70 0.78
CA GLN A 269 -27.38 -4.66 1.05
C GLN A 269 -26.74 -3.26 1.02
N SER A 270 -25.65 -3.04 1.77
CA SER A 270 -24.96 -1.74 1.77
C SER A 270 -24.49 -1.32 0.38
N ALA A 271 -23.99 -2.25 -0.45
CA ALA A 271 -23.58 -1.93 -1.80
C ALA A 271 -24.76 -1.54 -2.71
N ASN A 272 -25.90 -2.22 -2.57
CA ASN A 272 -27.12 -1.86 -3.30
C ASN A 272 -27.68 -0.50 -2.86
N ASP A 273 -27.68 -0.23 -1.55
CA ASP A 273 -28.15 1.06 -1.00
C ASP A 273 -27.32 2.23 -1.56
N ILE A 274 -25.98 2.08 -1.58
CA ILE A 274 -25.08 3.10 -2.15
C ILE A 274 -25.36 3.27 -3.65
N LEU A 275 -25.54 2.16 -4.38
CA LEU A 275 -25.81 2.21 -5.83
C LEU A 275 -27.13 2.91 -6.13
N GLU A 276 -28.17 2.66 -5.35
CA GLU A 276 -29.47 3.34 -5.47
C GLU A 276 -29.35 4.85 -5.23
N GLN A 277 -28.65 5.24 -4.15
CA GLN A 277 -28.39 6.65 -3.84
C GLN A 277 -27.66 7.36 -4.99
N LEU A 278 -26.59 6.76 -5.51
CA LEU A 278 -25.81 7.32 -6.63
C LEU A 278 -26.66 7.48 -7.91
N ASN A 279 -27.52 6.51 -8.21
CA ASN A 279 -28.40 6.57 -9.39
C ASN A 279 -29.51 7.62 -9.27
N CYS A 280 -29.94 7.93 -8.04
CA CYS A 280 -30.87 9.03 -7.79
C CYS A 280 -30.17 10.38 -8.01
N SER A 281 -28.97 10.57 -7.47
CA SER A 281 -28.19 11.80 -7.65
C SER A 281 -27.74 12.06 -9.10
N ALA A 282 -27.66 11.02 -9.95
CA ALA A 282 -27.33 11.18 -11.37
C ALA A 282 -28.50 11.68 -12.24
N LYS A 283 -29.73 11.71 -11.69
CA LYS A 283 -30.94 12.14 -12.40
C LYS A 283 -31.35 13.59 -12.11
N GLU A 284 -30.71 14.23 -11.13
CA GLU A 284 -30.86 15.64 -10.76
C GLU A 284 -29.85 16.52 -11.49
#